data_AF-A0A0D0RAI8-F1
#
_entry.id   AF-A0A0D0RAI8-F1
#
_cell.length_a   1.000
_cell.length_b   1.000
_cell.length_c   1.000
_cell.angle_alpha   90.00
_cell.angle_beta   90.00
_cell.angle_gamma   90.00
#
_symmetry.space_group_name_H-M   'P 1'
#
loop_
_entity.id
_entity.type
_entity.pdbx_description
1 polymer ?
#
loop_
_entity_poly.entity_id
_entity_poly.type
_entity_poly.pdbx_seq_one_letter_code
_entity_poly.pdbx_strand_id
1 'polypeptide(L)'
;MNESILTPQEVADILKLIRRSDVDAYLSAQSNITEVSQPAQTKVIPTKKSSALSNSSTLIICGQDILLDKICNYLNQNDYGIQALRSYKGSYNALYAMYQGEAQIATAHIWDPETDTYNLPYVSKMLPGIDVAVYHLANRKQGFYVKKGNPLRIKNFEDLKRPGLVFVNREMGSGARILLDCKLQKLGISSRTIIGYDNIVTSHLESATAVAMGEADVALGNERTSLQLSNIVFYSITDRKL
;
A
#
# COMPACT_ATOMS: atom_id res chain seq x y z
N MET A 1 11.41 21.80 13.72
CA MET A 1 10.67 22.52 12.66
C MET A 1 9.20 22.31 12.95
N ASN A 2 8.40 23.37 13.05
CA ASN A 2 6.98 23.28 13.39
C ASN A 2 6.21 22.65 12.22
N GLU A 3 5.53 21.52 12.46
CA GLU A 3 4.53 20.98 11.53
C GLU A 3 3.25 21.79 11.67
N SER A 4 2.99 22.69 10.70
CA SER A 4 1.71 23.36 10.56
C SER A 4 0.79 22.50 9.69
N ILE A 5 -0.35 22.08 10.25
CA ILE A 5 -1.42 21.38 9.54
C ILE A 5 -2.08 22.40 8.59
N LEU A 6 -1.86 22.23 7.29
CA LEU A 6 -2.50 23.06 6.27
C LEU A 6 -3.95 22.65 6.06
N THR A 7 -4.81 23.64 5.94
CA THR A 7 -6.22 23.45 5.58
C THR A 7 -6.35 23.09 4.10
N PRO A 8 -7.44 22.40 3.69
CA PRO A 8 -7.70 22.08 2.28
C PRO A 8 -7.68 23.31 1.35
N GLN A 9 -8.03 24.48 1.87
CA GLN A 9 -8.00 25.74 1.15
C GLN A 9 -6.55 26.21 0.89
N GLU A 10 -5.68 26.12 1.89
CA GLU A 10 -4.26 26.48 1.75
C GLU A 10 -3.53 25.52 0.80
N VAL A 11 -3.88 24.23 0.84
CA VAL A 11 -3.37 23.25 -0.12
C VAL A 11 -3.85 23.58 -1.54
N ALA A 12 -5.12 23.97 -1.71
CA ALA A 12 -5.67 24.37 -3.00
C ALA A 12 -5.03 25.67 -3.54
N ASP A 13 -4.72 26.64 -2.69
CA ASP A 13 -4.08 27.89 -3.08
C ASP A 13 -2.59 27.72 -3.43
N ILE A 14 -1.88 26.81 -2.76
CA ILE A 14 -0.53 26.39 -3.15
C ILE A 14 -0.54 25.71 -4.53
N LEU A 15 -1.60 24.95 -4.85
CA LEU A 15 -1.78 24.28 -6.14
C LEU A 15 -2.21 25.23 -7.28
N LYS A 16 -2.71 26.44 -6.99
CA LYS A 16 -3.06 27.47 -8.00
C LYS A 16 -1.86 28.09 -8.72
N LEU A 17 -0.63 27.68 -8.41
CA LEU A 17 0.57 28.13 -9.13
C LEU A 17 0.75 27.45 -10.51
N ILE A 18 -0.19 26.60 -10.93
CA ILE A 18 -0.28 26.05 -12.28
C ILE A 18 -1.03 27.03 -13.20
N ARG A 19 -0.24 27.91 -13.84
CA ARG A 19 -0.41 28.70 -15.08
C ARG A 19 -1.80 29.24 -15.47
N ARG A 20 -1.89 30.58 -15.50
CA ARG A 20 -2.98 31.42 -16.04
C ARG A 20 -3.39 31.13 -17.51
N SER A 21 -2.65 30.35 -18.29
CA SER A 21 -2.93 30.13 -19.72
C SER A 21 -4.14 29.22 -19.99
N ASP A 22 -4.47 28.34 -19.04
CA ASP A 22 -5.44 27.26 -19.30
C ASP A 22 -6.88 27.67 -18.94
N VAL A 23 -7.03 28.77 -18.19
CA VAL A 23 -8.33 29.32 -17.76
C VAL A 23 -8.99 30.13 -18.89
N ASP A 24 -8.22 30.91 -19.66
CA ASP A 24 -8.76 31.76 -20.74
C ASP A 24 -9.28 30.93 -21.91
N ALA A 25 -8.63 29.78 -22.20
CA ALA A 25 -9.09 28.83 -23.22
C ALA A 25 -10.46 28.24 -22.87
N TYR A 26 -10.71 27.98 -21.58
CA TYR A 26 -11.98 27.41 -21.12
C TYR A 26 -13.14 28.43 -21.16
N LEU A 27 -12.87 29.71 -20.88
CA LEU A 27 -13.88 30.77 -20.90
C LEU A 27 -14.32 31.15 -22.32
N SER A 28 -13.42 31.04 -23.32
CA SER A 28 -13.75 31.33 -24.73
C SER A 28 -14.69 30.29 -25.39
N ALA A 29 -14.73 29.06 -24.85
CA ALA A 29 -15.53 27.97 -25.41
C ALA A 29 -17.01 28.00 -25.01
N GLN A 30 -17.39 28.81 -24.01
CA GLN A 30 -18.78 28.90 -23.52
C GLN A 30 -19.62 30.03 -24.14
N SER A 31 -19.03 30.91 -24.96
CA SER A 31 -19.74 32.10 -25.47
C SER A 31 -20.45 31.92 -26.82
N ASN A 32 -20.40 30.75 -27.45
CA ASN A 32 -21.07 30.52 -28.74
C ASN A 32 -22.22 29.51 -28.59
N ILE A 33 -23.36 29.99 -28.09
CA ILE A 33 -24.65 29.36 -28.33
C ILE A 33 -25.60 30.43 -28.88
N THR A 34 -26.02 30.27 -30.13
CA THR A 34 -27.26 30.89 -30.64
C THR A 34 -27.92 29.96 -31.65
N GLU A 35 -29.25 29.91 -31.52
CA GLU A 35 -30.37 29.17 -32.16
C GLU A 35 -30.34 28.94 -33.69
N VAL A 36 -31.19 28.17 -34.40
CA VAL A 36 -32.22 27.08 -34.29
C VAL A 36 -32.62 26.80 -35.76
N SER A 37 -32.94 25.56 -36.18
CA SER A 37 -34.03 25.22 -37.15
C SER A 37 -34.13 23.71 -37.47
N GLN A 38 -35.36 23.17 -37.48
CA GLN A 38 -35.81 21.77 -37.74
C GLN A 38 -36.21 21.55 -39.23
N PRO A 39 -36.79 20.39 -39.68
CA PRO A 39 -36.45 18.97 -39.44
C PRO A 39 -36.42 18.13 -40.75
N ALA A 40 -35.66 17.02 -40.84
CA ALA A 40 -36.00 15.90 -41.75
C ALA A 40 -35.19 14.61 -41.52
N GLN A 41 -35.95 13.52 -41.34
CA GLN A 41 -35.74 12.14 -41.81
C GLN A 41 -34.48 11.35 -41.39
N THR A 42 -34.79 10.29 -40.63
CA THR A 42 -33.97 9.15 -40.26
C THR A 42 -33.25 8.50 -41.46
N LYS A 43 -31.91 8.59 -41.46
CA LYS A 43 -31.03 7.64 -42.14
C LYS A 43 -30.13 6.98 -41.12
N VAL A 44 -30.23 5.65 -41.05
CA VAL A 44 -29.28 4.79 -40.33
C VAL A 44 -27.93 4.93 -41.01
N ILE A 45 -26.94 5.51 -40.31
CA ILE A 45 -25.56 5.60 -40.77
C ILE A 45 -24.75 4.52 -40.02
N PRO A 46 -23.90 3.73 -40.69
CA PRO A 46 -23.13 2.67 -40.05
C PRO A 46 -22.20 3.27 -39.00
N THR A 47 -22.18 2.69 -37.80
CA THR A 47 -21.24 3.03 -36.75
C THR A 47 -19.82 2.71 -37.21
N LYS A 48 -19.14 3.71 -37.78
CA LYS A 48 -17.68 3.75 -37.80
C LYS A 48 -17.25 3.65 -36.34
N LYS A 49 -16.63 2.53 -35.96
CA LYS A 49 -15.75 2.47 -34.79
C LYS A 49 -14.69 3.54 -35.01
N SER A 50 -14.93 4.75 -34.51
CA SER A 50 -13.90 5.76 -34.39
C SER A 50 -12.90 5.23 -33.38
N SER A 51 -11.76 4.81 -33.91
CA SER A 51 -10.49 4.69 -33.21
C SER A 51 -10.22 5.96 -32.41
N ALA A 52 -10.69 6.00 -31.18
CA ALA A 52 -10.17 6.87 -30.15
C ALA A 52 -9.40 5.97 -29.19
N LEU A 53 -8.16 5.60 -29.56
CA LEU A 53 -7.17 5.37 -28.52
C LEU A 53 -6.95 6.75 -27.90
N SER A 54 -7.70 7.06 -26.84
CA SER A 54 -7.35 8.16 -25.96
C SER A 54 -5.93 7.88 -25.45
N ASN A 55 -5.10 8.91 -25.41
CA ASN A 55 -3.76 8.87 -24.81
C ASN A 55 -3.89 8.57 -23.32
N SER A 56 -4.20 7.33 -22.96
CA SER A 56 -4.34 6.94 -21.56
C SER A 56 -2.96 6.77 -20.96
N SER A 57 -2.61 7.64 -20.01
CA SER A 57 -1.40 7.46 -19.22
C SER A 57 -1.60 6.29 -18.27
N THR A 58 -0.79 5.25 -18.39
CA THR A 58 -0.78 4.13 -17.45
C THR A 58 -0.17 4.57 -16.12
N LEU A 59 -0.85 4.25 -15.02
CA LEU A 59 -0.41 4.52 -13.65
C LEU A 59 -0.23 3.21 -12.90
N ILE A 60 1.00 2.86 -12.53
CA ILE A 60 1.29 1.64 -11.78
C ILE A 60 1.34 1.95 -10.28
N ILE A 61 0.47 1.27 -9.52
CA ILE A 61 0.36 1.35 -8.07
C ILE A 61 0.95 0.10 -7.43
N CYS A 62 2.07 0.26 -6.74
CA CYS A 62 2.84 -0.81 -6.14
C CYS A 62 2.64 -0.93 -4.62
N GLY A 63 2.37 -2.15 -4.17
CA GLY A 63 2.14 -2.46 -2.76
C GLY A 63 1.17 -3.62 -2.55
N GLN A 64 1.02 -4.03 -1.29
CA GLN A 64 0.16 -5.16 -0.90
C GLN A 64 -1.07 -4.75 -0.08
N ASP A 65 -1.25 -3.47 0.22
CA ASP A 65 -2.43 -3.04 0.96
C ASP A 65 -3.68 -3.17 0.08
N ILE A 66 -4.77 -3.64 0.68
CA ILE A 66 -6.07 -3.82 0.02
C ILE A 66 -6.76 -2.48 -0.29
N LEU A 67 -6.38 -1.41 0.43
CA LEU A 67 -6.87 -0.06 0.14
C LEU A 67 -6.49 0.38 -1.27
N LEU A 68 -5.35 -0.06 -1.77
CA LEU A 68 -4.89 0.27 -3.11
C LEU A 68 -5.75 -0.39 -4.20
N ASP A 69 -6.44 -1.50 -3.91
CA ASP A 69 -7.34 -2.13 -4.89
C ASP A 69 -8.57 -1.26 -5.08
N LYS A 70 -9.06 -0.66 -3.98
CA LYS A 70 -10.15 0.31 -4.03
C LYS A 70 -9.75 1.57 -4.78
N ILE A 71 -8.55 2.10 -4.53
CA ILE A 71 -8.05 3.29 -5.24
C ILE A 71 -7.90 2.99 -6.72
N CYS A 72 -7.28 1.86 -7.08
CA CYS A 72 -7.11 1.43 -8.47
C CYS A 72 -8.46 1.29 -9.18
N ASN A 73 -9.43 0.62 -8.55
CA ASN A 73 -10.78 0.46 -9.11
C ASN A 73 -11.50 1.79 -9.26
N TYR A 74 -11.39 2.69 -8.27
CA TYR A 74 -11.99 4.01 -8.33
C TYR A 74 -11.41 4.82 -9.50
N LEU A 75 -10.08 4.84 -9.67
CA LEU A 75 -9.43 5.54 -10.78
C LEU A 75 -9.90 5.01 -12.14
N ASN A 76 -10.03 3.69 -12.28
CA ASN A 76 -10.45 3.06 -13.53
C ASN A 76 -11.96 3.19 -13.83
N GLN A 77 -12.79 3.44 -12.82
CA GLN A 77 -14.24 3.63 -12.99
C GLN A 77 -14.62 5.07 -13.37
N ASN A 78 -13.71 6.01 -13.16
CA ASN A 78 -13.94 7.43 -13.44
C ASN A 78 -13.16 7.85 -14.68
N ASP A 79 -13.70 8.80 -15.44
CA ASP A 79 -13.09 9.28 -16.67
C ASP A 79 -12.01 10.33 -16.38
N TYR A 80 -10.89 9.86 -15.83
CA TYR A 80 -9.69 10.68 -15.63
C TYR A 80 -8.67 10.54 -16.77
N GLY A 81 -8.98 9.73 -17.80
CA GLY A 81 -8.02 9.38 -18.86
C GLY A 81 -6.82 8.54 -18.37
N ILE A 82 -6.88 7.96 -17.18
CA ILE A 82 -5.79 7.17 -16.58
C ILE A 82 -6.16 5.69 -16.56
N GLN A 83 -5.21 4.82 -16.91
CA GLN A 83 -5.32 3.39 -16.68
C GLN A 83 -4.48 2.99 -15.47
N ALA A 84 -5.12 2.78 -14.33
CA ALA A 84 -4.45 2.33 -13.11
C ALA A 84 -4.25 0.82 -13.12
N LEU A 85 -3.03 0.37 -12.81
CA LEU A 85 -2.64 -1.04 -12.71
C LEU A 85 -2.04 -1.35 -11.33
N ARG A 86 -2.19 -2.59 -10.86
CA ARG A 86 -1.63 -3.07 -9.58
C ARG A 86 -0.34 -3.86 -9.78
N SER A 87 0.61 -3.63 -8.88
CA SER A 87 1.83 -4.44 -8.72
C SER A 87 1.96 -4.86 -7.25
N TYR A 88 1.76 -6.15 -6.96
CA TYR A 88 1.74 -6.67 -5.59
C TYR A 88 3.15 -7.00 -5.09
N LYS A 89 3.87 -5.98 -4.61
CA LYS A 89 5.21 -6.13 -4.00
C LYS A 89 5.22 -5.67 -2.54
N GLY A 90 6.10 -6.27 -1.72
CA GLY A 90 6.36 -5.82 -0.35
C GLY A 90 6.90 -4.39 -0.31
N SER A 91 6.80 -3.73 0.84
CA SER A 91 7.09 -2.27 0.97
C SER A 91 8.45 -1.83 0.45
N TYR A 92 9.53 -2.56 0.76
CA TYR A 92 10.86 -2.22 0.26
C TYR A 92 10.90 -2.36 -1.27
N ASN A 93 10.39 -3.47 -1.79
CA ASN A 93 10.35 -3.73 -3.23
C ASN A 93 9.43 -2.76 -3.99
N ALA A 94 8.42 -2.20 -3.33
CA ALA A 94 7.56 -1.15 -3.90
C ALA A 94 8.30 0.18 -4.01
N LEU A 95 9.04 0.59 -2.98
CA LEU A 95 9.92 1.78 -3.06
C LEU A 95 11.03 1.56 -4.10
N TYR A 96 11.60 0.37 -4.17
CA TYR A 96 12.61 0.03 -5.18
C TYR A 96 12.05 0.08 -6.60
N ALA A 97 10.83 -0.42 -6.84
CA ALA A 97 10.16 -0.30 -8.14
C ALA A 97 9.92 1.15 -8.54
N MET A 98 9.57 2.02 -7.58
CA MET A 98 9.45 3.47 -7.84
C MET A 98 10.81 4.08 -8.18
N TYR A 99 11.88 3.71 -7.48
CA TYR A 99 13.24 4.16 -7.80
C TYR A 99 13.64 3.82 -9.24
N GLN A 100 13.28 2.62 -9.71
CA GLN A 100 13.56 2.16 -11.08
C GLN A 100 12.63 2.75 -12.15
N GLY A 101 11.67 3.60 -11.76
CA GLY A 101 10.65 4.13 -12.68
C GLY A 101 9.61 3.10 -13.15
N GLU A 102 9.57 1.92 -12.54
CA GLU A 102 8.60 0.86 -12.83
C GLU A 102 7.23 1.11 -12.19
N ALA A 103 7.15 2.02 -11.21
CA ALA A 103 5.91 2.37 -10.53
C ALA A 103 5.85 3.87 -10.22
N GLN A 104 4.67 4.47 -10.42
CA GLN A 104 4.44 5.89 -10.11
C GLN A 104 3.95 6.08 -8.67
N ILE A 105 3.30 5.08 -8.08
CA ILE A 105 2.84 5.10 -6.69
C ILE A 105 3.40 3.87 -5.98
N ALA A 106 3.98 4.07 -4.80
CA ALA A 106 4.45 3.00 -3.93
C ALA A 106 3.86 3.19 -2.54
N THR A 107 3.50 2.07 -1.89
CA THR A 107 3.14 2.08 -0.48
C THR A 107 4.21 1.42 0.36
N ALA A 108 4.49 2.04 1.50
CA ALA A 108 5.45 1.55 2.46
C ALA A 108 4.85 1.50 3.86
N HIS A 109 5.26 0.50 4.61
CA HIS A 109 4.97 0.34 6.03
C HIS A 109 6.18 -0.30 6.70
N ILE A 110 7.31 0.40 6.62
CA ILE A 110 8.61 -0.09 7.06
C ILE A 110 9.02 0.64 8.34
N TRP A 111 9.30 -0.12 9.39
CA TRP A 111 9.84 0.41 10.63
C TRP A 111 11.35 0.62 10.51
N ASP A 112 11.83 1.78 10.95
CA ASP A 112 13.25 2.07 11.04
C ASP A 112 13.72 1.93 12.50
N PRO A 113 14.67 1.00 12.78
CA PRO A 113 15.14 0.77 14.15
C PRO A 113 16.01 1.90 14.71
N GLU A 114 16.57 2.78 13.87
CA GLU A 114 17.49 3.84 14.28
C GLU A 114 16.72 5.06 14.80
N THR A 115 15.68 5.46 14.06
CA THR A 115 14.84 6.62 14.41
C THR A 115 13.61 6.25 15.23
N ASP A 116 13.27 4.96 15.32
CA ASP A 116 12.02 4.45 15.89
C ASP A 116 10.77 5.07 15.24
N THR A 117 10.88 5.42 13.96
CA THR A 117 9.78 5.94 13.14
C THR A 117 9.48 4.99 11.98
N TYR A 118 8.48 5.34 11.16
CA TYR A 118 8.11 4.58 9.98
C TYR A 118 8.35 5.38 8.70
N ASN A 119 8.65 4.65 7.62
CA ASN A 119 8.63 5.08 6.21
C ASN A 119 9.61 6.19 5.80
N LEU A 120 9.57 7.39 6.41
CA LEU A 120 10.35 8.55 5.97
C LEU A 120 11.87 8.31 5.92
N PRO A 121 12.50 7.60 6.87
CA PRO A 121 13.92 7.24 6.75
C PRO A 121 14.19 6.38 5.49
N TYR A 122 13.32 5.42 5.18
CA TYR A 122 13.47 4.57 4.01
C TYR A 122 13.21 5.32 2.71
N VAL A 123 12.23 6.23 2.67
CA VAL A 123 12.00 7.10 1.50
C VAL A 123 13.26 7.91 1.19
N SER A 124 13.85 8.54 2.22
CA SER A 124 15.06 9.35 2.06
C SER A 124 16.27 8.52 1.61
N LYS A 125 16.43 7.29 2.14
CA LYS A 125 17.54 6.38 1.83
C LYS A 125 17.38 5.71 0.45
N MET A 126 16.15 5.42 0.01
CA MET A 126 15.87 4.59 -1.18
C MET A 126 15.48 5.39 -2.43
N LEU A 127 15.04 6.64 -2.30
CA LEU A 127 14.61 7.48 -3.42
C LEU A 127 15.47 8.75 -3.54
N PRO A 128 16.82 8.65 -3.54
CA PRO A 128 17.66 9.84 -3.65
C PRO A 128 17.48 10.51 -5.01
N GLY A 129 17.22 11.82 -5.00
CA GLY A 129 17.07 12.61 -6.21
C GLY A 129 15.75 12.43 -6.95
N ILE A 130 14.77 11.75 -6.35
CA ILE A 130 13.41 11.64 -6.89
C ILE A 130 12.49 12.54 -6.07
N ASP A 131 11.84 13.49 -6.73
CA ASP A 131 10.83 14.33 -6.09
C ASP A 131 9.59 13.50 -5.77
N VAL A 132 9.35 13.26 -4.49
CA VAL A 132 8.23 12.45 -4.02
C VAL A 132 7.41 13.19 -2.97
N ALA A 133 6.08 13.05 -3.09
CA ALA A 133 5.14 13.45 -2.06
C ALA A 133 4.74 12.21 -1.24
N VAL A 134 4.78 12.34 0.09
CA VAL A 134 4.41 11.26 1.01
C VAL A 134 3.07 11.58 1.66
N TYR A 135 2.10 10.67 1.52
CA TYR A 135 0.77 10.79 2.10
C TYR A 135 0.52 9.68 3.12
N HIS A 136 0.02 10.05 4.29
CA HIS A 136 -0.40 9.09 5.29
C HIS A 136 -1.84 8.62 5.01
N LEU A 137 -2.00 7.35 4.65
CA LEU A 137 -3.31 6.81 4.25
C LEU A 137 -4.09 6.17 5.40
N ALA A 138 -3.41 5.38 6.24
CA ALA A 138 -4.08 4.60 7.27
C ALA A 138 -3.13 4.15 8.36
N ASN A 139 -3.69 4.10 9.57
CA ASN A 139 -3.06 3.51 10.72
C ASN A 139 -3.35 2.01 10.79
N ARG A 140 -2.36 1.20 11.18
CA ARG A 140 -2.51 -0.25 11.30
C ARG A 140 -1.72 -0.81 12.47
N LYS A 141 -2.32 -1.73 13.22
CA LYS A 141 -1.57 -2.48 14.23
C LYS A 141 -0.84 -3.66 13.61
N GLN A 142 0.34 -3.93 14.13
CA GLN A 142 1.16 -5.08 13.79
C GLN A 142 1.34 -5.99 15.01
N GLY A 143 1.35 -7.30 14.76
CA GLY A 143 1.18 -8.29 15.82
C GLY A 143 1.31 -9.73 15.33
N PHE A 144 1.36 -10.64 16.29
CA PHE A 144 1.42 -12.07 16.02
C PHE A 144 0.03 -12.63 15.75
N TYR A 145 -0.07 -13.48 14.73
CA TYR A 145 -1.16 -14.43 14.58
C TYR A 145 -0.83 -15.67 15.38
N VAL A 146 -1.75 -16.11 16.23
CA VAL A 146 -1.63 -17.33 17.02
C VAL A 146 -2.96 -18.08 17.00
N LYS A 147 -2.96 -19.38 17.27
CA LYS A 147 -4.21 -20.14 17.41
C LYS A 147 -5.10 -19.55 18.50
N LYS A 148 -6.43 -19.66 18.31
CA LYS A 148 -7.43 -19.20 19.28
C LYS A 148 -7.16 -19.78 20.67
N GLY A 149 -7.22 -18.91 21.68
CA GLY A 149 -6.87 -19.25 23.07
C GLY A 149 -5.37 -19.17 23.38
N ASN A 150 -4.51 -18.93 22.38
CA ASN A 150 -3.05 -18.82 22.52
C ASN A 150 -2.46 -19.95 23.40
N PRO A 151 -2.62 -21.22 22.99
CA PRO A 151 -2.23 -22.38 23.83
C PRO A 151 -0.72 -22.37 24.16
N LEU A 152 0.08 -21.82 23.25
CA LEU A 152 1.53 -21.68 23.41
C LEU A 152 1.92 -20.38 24.13
N ARG A 153 0.97 -19.55 24.56
CA ARG A 153 1.19 -18.31 25.34
C ARG A 153 2.23 -17.37 24.70
N ILE A 154 2.25 -17.26 23.38
CA ILE A 154 3.17 -16.39 22.62
C ILE A 154 2.78 -14.92 22.86
N LYS A 155 3.75 -14.09 23.23
CA LYS A 155 3.56 -12.67 23.55
C LYS A 155 4.61 -11.76 22.93
N ASN A 156 5.85 -12.23 22.77
CA ASN A 156 6.96 -11.39 22.32
C ASN A 156 7.87 -12.12 21.31
N PHE A 157 8.94 -11.45 20.87
CA PHE A 157 9.86 -11.99 19.88
C PHE A 157 10.79 -13.07 20.48
N GLU A 158 11.07 -12.99 21.78
CA GLU A 158 11.91 -13.94 22.51
C GLU A 158 11.29 -15.33 22.55
N ASP A 159 9.95 -15.40 22.57
CA ASP A 159 9.18 -16.63 22.50
C ASP A 159 9.44 -17.45 21.23
N LEU A 160 9.93 -16.84 20.15
CA LEU A 160 10.24 -17.53 18.89
C LEU A 160 11.44 -18.47 19.00
N LYS A 161 12.25 -18.37 20.07
CA LYS A 161 13.37 -19.29 20.35
C LYS A 161 12.93 -20.62 20.94
N ARG A 162 11.64 -20.76 21.29
CA ARG A 162 11.17 -21.93 22.04
C ARG A 162 11.28 -23.19 21.18
N PRO A 163 11.87 -24.28 21.69
CA PRO A 163 11.97 -25.53 20.96
C PRO A 163 10.59 -26.03 20.52
N GLY A 164 10.50 -26.50 19.27
CA GLY A 164 9.28 -27.06 18.70
C GLY A 164 8.24 -26.05 18.23
N LEU A 165 8.44 -24.74 18.45
CA LEU A 165 7.54 -23.70 17.93
C LEU A 165 7.87 -23.41 16.47
N VAL A 166 6.89 -23.59 15.58
CA VAL A 166 7.04 -23.38 14.13
C VAL A 166 6.55 -21.99 13.76
N PHE A 167 7.44 -21.17 13.20
CA PHE A 167 7.12 -19.87 12.64
C PHE A 167 6.87 -19.97 11.13
N VAL A 168 6.04 -19.08 10.59
CA VAL A 168 5.95 -18.84 9.14
C VAL A 168 6.18 -17.35 8.87
N ASN A 169 6.99 -17.08 7.88
CA ASN A 169 7.54 -15.77 7.63
C ASN A 169 6.99 -15.13 6.36
N ARG A 170 7.05 -13.81 6.31
CA ARG A 170 6.71 -13.03 5.11
C ARG A 170 7.90 -12.92 4.18
N GLU A 171 7.61 -12.60 2.94
CA GLU A 171 8.59 -12.41 1.88
C GLU A 171 9.61 -11.32 2.23
N MET A 172 10.82 -11.48 1.69
CA MET A 172 11.89 -10.51 1.83
C MET A 172 11.45 -9.15 1.26
N GLY A 173 11.77 -8.08 1.99
CA GLY A 173 11.35 -6.71 1.65
C GLY A 173 9.92 -6.37 2.10
N SER A 174 9.16 -7.30 2.68
CA SER A 174 7.92 -6.95 3.38
C SER A 174 8.23 -6.19 4.68
N GLY A 175 7.38 -5.22 5.04
CA GLY A 175 7.57 -4.49 6.30
C GLY A 175 7.45 -5.40 7.53
N ALA A 176 6.72 -6.51 7.44
CA ALA A 176 6.69 -7.52 8.49
C ALA A 176 8.01 -8.25 8.66
N ARG A 177 8.64 -8.68 7.56
CA ARG A 177 9.96 -9.30 7.61
C ARG A 177 11.02 -8.35 8.14
N ILE A 178 11.03 -7.11 7.67
CA ILE A 178 11.97 -6.08 8.15
C ILE A 178 11.80 -5.84 9.65
N LEU A 179 10.55 -5.69 10.12
CA LEU A 179 10.29 -5.52 11.56
C LEU A 179 10.81 -6.72 12.37
N LEU A 180 10.51 -7.94 11.93
CA LEU A 180 10.98 -9.16 12.58
C LEU A 180 12.51 -9.16 12.67
N ASP A 181 13.19 -8.98 11.55
CA ASP A 181 14.64 -9.09 11.47
C ASP A 181 15.34 -8.03 12.32
N CYS A 182 14.86 -6.78 12.30
CA CYS A 182 15.39 -5.73 13.15
C CYS A 182 15.15 -6.00 14.65
N LYS A 183 14.00 -6.58 15.03
CA LYS A 183 13.71 -6.93 16.44
C LYS A 183 14.56 -8.11 16.91
N LEU A 184 14.72 -9.15 16.09
CA LEU A 184 15.61 -10.28 16.38
C LEU A 184 17.05 -9.82 16.55
N GLN A 185 17.54 -8.93 15.66
CA GLN A 185 18.87 -8.35 15.76
C GLN A 185 19.06 -7.58 17.06
N LYS A 186 18.12 -6.71 17.44
CA LYS A 186 18.17 -5.96 18.71
C LYS A 186 18.19 -6.87 19.94
N LEU A 187 17.55 -8.04 19.86
CA LEU A 187 17.50 -9.03 20.93
C LEU A 187 18.67 -10.03 20.91
N GLY A 188 19.58 -9.93 19.94
CA GLY A 188 20.67 -10.90 19.75
C GLY A 188 20.18 -12.31 19.39
N ILE A 189 18.99 -12.43 18.81
CA ILE A 189 18.40 -13.71 18.43
C ILE A 189 18.81 -14.04 16.99
N SER A 190 19.48 -15.17 16.80
CA SER A 190 19.82 -15.66 15.46
C SER A 190 18.57 -16.24 14.79
N SER A 191 18.23 -15.74 13.61
CA SER A 191 17.12 -16.28 12.79
C SER A 191 17.24 -17.78 12.52
N ARG A 192 18.47 -18.31 12.46
CA ARG A 192 18.76 -19.75 12.28
C ARG A 192 18.23 -20.63 13.41
N THR A 193 17.95 -20.05 14.58
CA THR A 193 17.41 -20.77 15.74
C THR A 193 15.89 -20.86 15.73
N ILE A 194 15.23 -20.12 14.82
CA ILE A 194 13.77 -20.10 14.70
C ILE A 194 13.35 -21.15 13.67
N ILE A 195 12.59 -22.14 14.12
CA ILE A 195 12.07 -23.21 13.25
C ILE A 195 11.06 -22.60 12.29
N GLY A 196 11.21 -22.88 10.98
CA GLY A 196 10.32 -22.35 9.94
C GLY A 196 10.58 -20.89 9.55
N TYR A 197 11.69 -20.28 9.99
CA TYR A 197 12.04 -18.91 9.59
C TYR A 197 12.14 -18.70 8.06
N ASP A 198 12.55 -19.76 7.34
CA ASP A 198 12.64 -19.79 5.87
C ASP A 198 11.36 -20.31 5.20
N ASN A 199 10.31 -20.65 5.96
CA ASN A 199 8.99 -20.92 5.42
C ASN A 199 8.36 -19.59 5.03
N ILE A 200 8.52 -19.21 3.77
CA ILE A 200 8.13 -17.89 3.26
C ILE A 200 6.76 -17.97 2.59
N VAL A 201 5.88 -17.04 2.96
CA VAL A 201 4.60 -16.77 2.28
C VAL A 201 4.55 -15.34 1.78
N THR A 202 3.69 -15.08 0.79
CA THR A 202 3.72 -13.85 0.00
C THR A 202 2.67 -12.83 0.42
N SER A 203 1.73 -13.20 1.28
CA SER A 203 0.66 -12.30 1.75
C SER A 203 0.38 -12.43 3.25
N HIS A 204 -0.21 -11.37 3.81
CA HIS A 204 -0.70 -11.42 5.19
C HIS A 204 -1.75 -12.53 5.38
N LEU A 205 -2.62 -12.72 4.39
CA LEU A 205 -3.66 -13.74 4.45
C LEU A 205 -3.06 -15.15 4.46
N GLU A 206 -2.08 -15.44 3.60
CA GLU A 206 -1.37 -16.74 3.63
C GLU A 206 -0.71 -16.99 4.98
N SER A 207 -0.05 -15.97 5.56
CA SER A 207 0.59 -16.12 6.88
C SER A 207 -0.40 -16.40 8.00
N ALA A 208 -1.58 -15.78 7.94
CA ALA A 208 -2.65 -16.00 8.92
C ALA A 208 -3.31 -17.38 8.71
N THR A 209 -3.50 -17.80 7.46
CA THR A 209 -4.07 -19.10 7.10
C THR A 209 -3.16 -20.25 7.51
N ALA A 210 -1.84 -20.14 7.34
CA ALA A 210 -0.90 -21.17 7.78
C ALA A 210 -1.02 -21.44 9.30
N VAL A 211 -1.19 -20.39 10.11
CA VAL A 211 -1.44 -20.54 11.55
C VAL A 211 -2.83 -21.14 11.84
N ALA A 212 -3.84 -20.69 11.10
CA ALA A 212 -5.21 -21.17 11.18
C ALA A 212 -5.32 -22.69 10.89
N MET A 213 -4.62 -23.17 9.87
CA MET A 213 -4.59 -24.59 9.48
C MET A 213 -3.64 -25.42 10.34
N GLY A 214 -2.80 -24.77 11.15
CA GLY A 214 -1.84 -25.45 12.02
C GLY A 214 -0.58 -25.93 11.31
N GLU A 215 -0.30 -25.40 10.12
CA GLU A 215 0.98 -25.57 9.41
C GLU A 215 2.11 -24.81 10.11
N ALA A 216 1.75 -23.74 10.84
CA ALA A 216 2.63 -22.99 11.73
C ALA A 216 1.91 -22.69 13.06
N ASP A 217 2.71 -22.40 14.08
CA ASP A 217 2.22 -21.98 15.40
C ASP A 217 2.03 -20.47 15.50
N VAL A 218 2.84 -19.71 14.75
CA VAL A 218 2.85 -18.26 14.78
C VAL A 218 3.34 -17.64 13.48
N ALA A 219 2.78 -16.47 13.17
CA ALA A 219 3.21 -15.61 12.08
C ALA A 219 3.11 -14.14 12.51
N LEU A 220 3.80 -13.24 11.79
CA LEU A 220 3.73 -11.79 12.02
C LEU A 220 2.92 -11.11 10.91
N GLY A 221 1.96 -10.27 11.29
CA GLY A 221 1.13 -9.53 10.33
C GLY A 221 0.33 -8.37 10.92
N ASN A 222 -0.68 -7.91 10.18
CA ASN A 222 -1.56 -6.82 10.58
C ASN A 222 -2.88 -7.31 11.25
N GLU A 223 -3.49 -6.47 12.09
CA GLU A 223 -4.74 -6.81 12.80
C GLU A 223 -5.89 -7.10 11.83
N ARG A 224 -6.00 -6.34 10.74
CA ARG A 224 -7.14 -6.42 9.80
C ARG A 224 -7.30 -7.82 9.20
N THR A 225 -6.21 -8.48 8.84
CA THR A 225 -6.27 -9.82 8.26
C THR A 225 -6.77 -10.86 9.27
N SER A 226 -6.44 -10.71 10.56
CA SER A 226 -6.94 -11.67 11.57
C SER A 226 -8.46 -11.66 11.71
N LEU A 227 -9.12 -10.53 11.43
CA LEU A 227 -10.58 -10.41 11.49
C LEU A 227 -11.30 -11.24 10.42
N GLN A 228 -10.57 -11.74 9.42
CA GLN A 228 -11.11 -12.56 8.33
C GLN A 228 -11.14 -14.05 8.68
N LEU A 229 -10.50 -14.47 9.77
CA LEU A 229 -10.35 -15.87 10.17
C LEU A 229 -10.85 -16.09 11.60
N SER A 230 -11.63 -17.15 11.84
CA SER A 230 -12.34 -17.38 13.12
C SER A 230 -11.53 -18.18 14.15
N ASN A 231 -10.48 -18.85 13.72
CA ASN A 231 -9.67 -19.81 14.49
C ASN A 231 -8.31 -19.28 14.94
N ILE A 232 -8.01 -18.01 14.68
CA ILE A 232 -6.79 -17.33 15.16
C ILE A 232 -7.15 -16.13 16.03
N VAL A 233 -6.17 -15.67 16.80
CA VAL A 233 -6.21 -14.44 17.59
C VAL A 233 -4.99 -13.61 17.23
N PHE A 234 -5.18 -12.29 17.22
CA PHE A 234 -4.11 -11.32 17.00
C PHE A 234 -3.59 -10.77 18.33
N TYR A 235 -2.29 -10.88 18.55
CA TYR A 235 -1.59 -10.26 19.68
C TYR A 235 -0.77 -9.08 19.17
N SER A 236 -1.22 -7.87 19.52
CA SER A 236 -0.48 -6.65 19.18
C SER A 236 0.89 -6.65 19.86
N ILE A 237 1.94 -6.35 19.09
CA ILE A 237 3.31 -6.18 19.60
C ILE A 237 3.69 -4.69 19.74
N THR A 238 2.75 -3.80 19.44
CA THR A 238 2.94 -2.35 19.51
C THR A 238 1.76 -1.75 20.28
N ASP A 239 2.04 -1.00 21.34
CA ASP A 239 1.01 -0.26 22.11
C ASP A 239 0.52 0.99 21.38
N ARG A 240 1.26 1.44 20.35
CA ARG A 240 0.87 2.59 19.52
C ARG A 240 0.12 2.13 18.27
N LYS A 241 -1.02 2.77 18.00
CA LYS A 241 -1.66 2.74 16.68
C LYS A 241 -0.71 3.44 15.71
N LEU A 242 0.08 2.67 14.97
CA LEU A 242 0.93 3.15 13.87
C LEU A 242 0.08 3.84 12.84
#